data_AF-A0A2M7X3E6-F1
#
_entry.id   AF-A0A2M7X3E6-F1
#
_cell.length_a   1.000
_cell.length_b   1.000
_cell.length_c   1.000
_cell.angle_alpha   90.00
_cell.angle_beta   90.00
_cell.angle_gamma   90.00
#
_symmetry.space_group_name_H-M   'P 1'
#
loop_
_entity.id
_entity.type
_entity.pdbx_description
1 polymer ?
#
loop_
_entity_poly.entity_id
_entity_poly.type
_entity_poly.pdbx_seq_one_letter_code
_entity_poly.pdbx_strand_id
1 'polypeptide(L)'
;MAIADQVDGFLRRLSFRWLPGHCVLCASASGRARDLCAACEQDLPFNTRCCARCALPLAAAEALCAHCLQSPPAFVSAVTAFRYEWPLAGLITRFKFGGDLACGRVLSGLLAERVMAALADRRIARPDLLLPVPLHHHRLRERGFNQALEIARLLGQRCALPICQEVLQRHQITAAQSG
;
A
#
# COMPACT_ATOMS: atom_id res chain seq x y z
N MET A 1 -19.81 -21.25 -11.57
CA MET A 1 -18.73 -20.50 -10.88
C MET A 1 -19.36 -19.38 -10.03
N ALA A 2 -20.22 -19.74 -9.07
CA ALA A 2 -20.99 -18.77 -8.26
C ALA A 2 -21.44 -19.35 -6.89
N ILE A 3 -20.75 -20.38 -6.39
CA ILE A 3 -21.11 -21.05 -5.12
C ILE A 3 -20.00 -20.87 -4.06
N ALA A 4 -18.74 -20.68 -4.47
CA ALA A 4 -17.62 -20.48 -3.54
C ALA A 4 -17.64 -19.12 -2.82
N ASP A 5 -18.02 -18.03 -3.50
CA ASP A 5 -18.01 -16.67 -2.93
C ASP A 5 -19.08 -16.45 -1.84
N GLN A 6 -20.14 -17.26 -1.82
CA GLN A 6 -21.29 -17.04 -0.94
C GLN A 6 -21.07 -17.64 0.46
N VAL A 7 -20.29 -18.73 0.55
CA VAL A 7 -19.96 -19.41 1.81
C VAL A 7 -18.91 -18.62 2.60
N ASP A 8 -17.93 -18.03 1.89
CA ASP A 8 -16.89 -17.17 2.49
C ASP A 8 -17.48 -15.91 3.13
N GLY A 9 -18.51 -15.31 2.50
CA GLY A 9 -19.17 -14.12 3.01
C GLY A 9 -19.92 -14.33 4.34
N PHE A 10 -20.52 -15.51 4.54
CA PHE A 10 -21.29 -15.83 5.74
C PHE A 10 -20.40 -16.17 6.94
N LEU A 11 -19.39 -17.04 6.74
CA LEU A 11 -18.42 -17.40 7.77
C LEU A 11 -17.59 -16.20 8.23
N ARG A 12 -17.23 -15.31 7.30
CA ARG A 12 -16.53 -14.06 7.60
C ARG A 12 -17.41 -13.06 8.36
N ARG A 13 -18.71 -12.97 8.05
CA ARG A 13 -19.66 -12.14 8.81
C ARG A 13 -19.88 -12.67 10.23
N LEU A 14 -19.97 -13.99 10.39
CA LEU A 14 -20.07 -14.63 11.70
C LEU A 14 -18.78 -14.45 12.49
N SER A 15 -17.60 -14.64 11.90
CA SER A 15 -16.33 -14.43 12.59
C SER A 15 -16.17 -12.99 13.10
N PHE A 16 -16.64 -11.98 12.36
CA PHE A 16 -16.63 -10.59 12.82
C PHE A 16 -17.51 -10.31 14.04
N ARG A 17 -18.56 -11.11 14.27
CA ARG A 17 -19.45 -10.99 15.44
C ARG A 17 -18.77 -11.49 16.71
N TRP A 18 -17.94 -12.53 16.62
CA TRP A 18 -17.33 -13.21 17.77
C TRP A 18 -15.86 -12.85 17.98
N LEU A 19 -15.14 -12.46 16.91
CA LEU A 19 -13.78 -11.93 16.92
C LEU A 19 -13.72 -10.68 16.01
N PRO A 20 -14.24 -9.52 16.47
CA PRO A 20 -14.10 -8.30 15.71
C PRO A 20 -12.61 -8.01 15.50
N GLY A 21 -12.22 -7.71 14.25
CA GLY A 21 -10.86 -7.24 13.97
C GLY A 21 -10.53 -6.05 14.89
N HIS A 22 -9.28 -5.97 15.34
CA HIS A 22 -8.84 -4.88 16.21
C HIS A 22 -8.11 -3.83 15.38
N CYS A 23 -8.23 -2.57 15.76
CA CYS A 23 -7.52 -1.47 15.11
C CYS A 23 -6.01 -1.63 15.34
N VAL A 24 -5.22 -1.68 14.28
CA VAL A 24 -3.76 -1.77 14.38
C VAL A 24 -3.13 -0.57 15.09
N LEU A 25 -3.81 0.57 15.20
CA LEU A 25 -3.29 1.77 15.87
C LEU A 25 -3.69 1.87 17.34
N CYS A 26 -4.99 1.80 17.66
CA CYS A 26 -5.49 2.03 19.02
C CYS A 26 -5.93 0.76 19.76
N ALA A 27 -5.84 -0.42 19.13
CA ALA A 27 -6.29 -1.71 19.66
C ALA A 27 -7.79 -1.83 20.00
N SER A 28 -8.60 -0.78 19.87
CA SER A 28 -10.07 -0.88 19.97
C SER A 28 -10.64 -1.75 18.85
N ALA A 29 -11.84 -2.30 19.04
CA ALA A 29 -12.58 -2.99 17.98
C ALA A 29 -12.68 -2.10 16.74
N SER A 30 -12.29 -2.61 15.58
CA SER A 30 -12.29 -1.83 14.33
C SER A 30 -13.71 -1.51 13.87
N GLY A 31 -14.67 -2.39 14.19
CA GLY A 31 -16.07 -2.32 13.75
C GLY A 31 -16.25 -2.45 12.23
N ARG A 32 -15.21 -2.85 11.50
CA ARG A 32 -15.14 -2.82 10.02
C ARG A 32 -14.41 -4.04 9.49
N ALA A 33 -14.58 -4.33 8.20
CA ALA A 33 -13.88 -5.41 7.50
C ALA A 33 -12.35 -5.19 7.32
N ARG A 34 -11.80 -4.17 7.97
CA ARG A 34 -10.40 -3.75 7.97
C ARG A 34 -9.94 -3.63 9.42
N ASP A 35 -8.70 -4.04 9.71
CA ASP A 35 -8.05 -3.93 11.03
C ASP A 35 -7.66 -2.48 11.38
N LEU A 36 -8.54 -1.50 11.12
CA LEU A 36 -8.35 -0.08 11.37
C LEU A 36 -9.72 0.51 11.72
N CYS A 37 -9.85 1.28 12.81
CA CYS A 37 -11.11 1.96 13.13
C CYS A 37 -11.24 3.29 12.36
N ALA A 38 -12.46 3.83 12.25
CA ALA A 38 -12.71 5.02 11.46
C ALA A 38 -11.97 6.26 11.98
N ALA A 39 -11.91 6.44 13.31
CA ALA A 39 -11.18 7.54 13.94
C ALA A 39 -9.69 7.52 13.57
N CYS A 40 -9.01 6.38 13.78
CA CYS A 40 -7.60 6.27 13.43
C CYS A 40 -7.32 6.36 11.92
N GLU A 41 -8.28 6.04 11.06
CA GLU A 41 -8.14 6.26 9.62
C GLU A 41 -8.21 7.74 9.25
N GLN A 42 -9.10 8.51 9.91
CA GLN A 42 -9.21 9.95 9.69
C GLN A 42 -7.93 10.69 10.10
N ASP A 43 -7.23 10.19 11.12
CA ASP A 43 -5.96 10.74 11.58
C ASP A 43 -4.76 10.38 10.68
N LEU A 44 -4.94 9.51 9.67
CA LEU A 44 -3.83 9.18 8.78
C LEU A 44 -3.45 10.37 7.89
N PRO A 45 -2.14 10.62 7.70
CA PRO A 45 -1.63 11.76 6.94
C PRO A 45 -1.77 11.53 5.43
N PHE A 46 -3.00 11.52 4.92
CA PHE A 46 -3.25 11.30 3.49
C PHE A 46 -2.60 12.39 2.65
N ASN A 47 -1.91 11.97 1.59
CA ASN A 47 -1.29 12.88 0.64
C ASN A 47 -2.32 13.31 -0.41
N THR A 48 -3.06 14.38 -0.14
CA THR A 48 -4.17 14.83 -1.00
C THR A 48 -3.76 15.88 -2.02
N ARG A 49 -2.68 16.62 -1.77
CA ARG A 49 -2.12 17.65 -2.66
C ARG A 49 -0.68 17.31 -2.93
N CYS A 50 -0.38 16.83 -4.12
CA CYS A 50 0.95 16.37 -4.48
C CYS A 50 1.24 16.52 -5.96
N CYS A 51 2.53 16.51 -6.30
CA CYS A 51 3.03 16.52 -7.66
C CYS A 51 2.48 15.32 -8.45
N ALA A 52 1.85 15.57 -9.60
CA ALA A 52 1.29 14.52 -10.46
C ALA A 52 2.35 13.55 -11.00
N ARG A 53 3.63 13.95 -11.01
CA ARG A 53 4.75 13.10 -11.42
C ARG A 53 5.36 12.34 -10.26
N CYS A 54 6.00 13.00 -9.28
CA CYS A 54 6.73 12.32 -8.22
C CYS A 54 5.96 12.11 -6.91
N ALA A 55 4.70 12.55 -6.84
CA ALA A 55 3.85 12.51 -5.64
C ALA A 55 4.42 13.25 -4.41
N LEU A 56 5.41 14.13 -4.60
CA LEU A 56 5.88 15.03 -3.53
C LEU A 56 4.72 15.91 -3.05
N PRO A 57 4.46 16.01 -1.73
CA PRO A 57 3.42 16.89 -1.20
C PRO A 57 3.65 18.35 -1.60
N LEU A 58 2.59 19.05 -1.97
CA LEU A 58 2.63 20.46 -2.39
C LEU A 58 1.72 21.30 -1.52
N ALA A 59 2.15 22.52 -1.20
CA ALA A 59 1.35 23.48 -0.45
C ALA A 59 0.17 24.02 -1.29
N ALA A 60 0.41 24.28 -2.57
CA ALA A 60 -0.56 24.77 -3.55
C ALA A 60 -1.00 23.68 -4.53
N ALA A 61 -2.12 23.94 -5.22
CA ALA A 61 -2.68 23.04 -6.24
C ALA A 61 -1.93 23.16 -7.57
N GLU A 62 -0.61 22.99 -7.54
CA GLU A 62 0.22 22.90 -8.74
C GLU A 62 0.23 21.48 -9.29
N ALA A 63 0.30 21.35 -10.62
CA ALA A 63 0.34 20.03 -11.26
C ALA A 63 1.70 19.33 -11.05
N LEU A 64 2.81 20.09 -11.06
CA LEU A 64 4.17 19.55 -10.96
C LEU A 64 5.01 20.37 -9.98
N CYS A 65 5.90 19.71 -9.24
CA CYS A 65 6.87 20.39 -8.39
C CYS A 65 8.05 20.94 -9.19
N ALA A 66 8.78 21.90 -8.61
CA ALA A 66 9.96 22.52 -9.22
C ALA A 66 11.02 21.48 -9.68
N HIS A 67 11.28 20.45 -8.87
CA HIS A 67 12.23 19.40 -9.24
C HIS A 67 11.79 18.64 -10.50
N CYS A 68 10.50 18.27 -10.61
CA CYS A 68 9.99 17.57 -11.78
C CYS A 68 9.94 18.42 -13.06
N LEU A 69 9.91 19.75 -12.92
CA LEU A 69 9.99 20.69 -14.05
C LEU A 69 11.43 20.81 -14.56
N GLN A 70 12.41 20.84 -13.66
CA GLN A 70 13.82 21.04 -14.02
C GLN A 70 14.53 19.75 -14.41
N SER A 71 14.29 18.66 -13.67
CA SER A 71 14.95 17.38 -13.86
C SER A 71 13.92 16.26 -13.65
N PRO A 72 13.14 15.92 -14.70
CA PRO A 72 12.11 14.91 -14.58
C PRO A 72 12.71 13.54 -14.25
N PRO A 73 12.11 12.77 -13.32
CA PRO A 73 12.57 11.41 -13.03
C PRO A 73 12.35 10.47 -14.21
N ALA A 74 13.03 9.32 -14.19
CA ALA A 74 12.92 8.27 -15.23
C ALA A 74 11.56 7.54 -15.28
N PHE A 75 10.62 7.86 -14.38
CA PHE A 75 9.27 7.31 -14.36
C PHE A 75 8.24 8.37 -14.78
N VAL A 76 7.10 7.90 -15.30
CA VAL A 76 6.02 8.78 -15.77
C VAL A 76 5.22 9.39 -14.62
N SER A 77 4.86 8.56 -13.64
CA SER A 77 4.07 8.97 -12.47
C SER A 77 4.28 8.05 -11.29
N ALA A 78 4.23 8.61 -10.08
CA ALA A 78 4.20 7.90 -8.82
C ALA A 78 2.87 8.15 -8.11
N VAL A 79 2.39 7.15 -7.36
CA VAL A 79 1.17 7.25 -6.56
C VAL A 79 1.48 6.84 -5.13
N THR A 80 1.11 7.69 -4.18
CA THR A 80 1.14 7.37 -2.75
C THR A 80 -0.21 7.75 -2.12
N ALA A 81 -0.65 6.97 -1.14
CA ALA A 81 -1.80 7.32 -0.33
C ALA A 81 -1.45 8.35 0.74
N PHE A 82 -0.21 8.40 1.21
CA PHE A 82 0.15 9.08 2.46
C PHE A 82 1.47 9.86 2.40
N ARG A 83 1.60 10.82 3.31
CA ARG A 83 2.86 11.45 3.70
C ARG A 83 3.52 10.64 4.82
N TYR A 84 4.85 10.62 4.85
CA TYR A 84 5.59 9.85 5.87
C TYR A 84 5.63 10.62 7.20
N GLU A 85 4.53 10.56 7.95
CA GLU A 85 4.31 11.25 9.22
C GLU A 85 3.71 10.26 10.25
N TRP A 86 3.65 10.62 11.52
CA TRP A 86 2.89 9.84 12.51
C TRP A 86 1.37 9.94 12.20
N PRO A 87 0.57 8.87 12.38
CA PRO A 87 0.93 7.53 12.86
C PRO A 87 1.38 6.55 11.77
N LEU A 88 1.41 6.97 10.50
CA LEU A 88 1.78 6.11 9.37
C LEU A 88 3.18 5.50 9.51
N ALA A 89 4.17 6.30 9.95
CA ALA A 89 5.55 5.82 10.11
C ALA A 89 5.63 4.59 11.02
N GLY A 90 4.85 4.55 12.10
CA GLY A 90 4.77 3.39 13.00
C GLY A 90 4.19 2.15 12.32
N LEU A 91 3.14 2.30 11.52
CA LEU A 91 2.55 1.21 10.74
C LEU A 91 3.53 0.66 9.71
N ILE A 92 4.24 1.54 9.00
CA ILE A 92 5.26 1.15 8.03
C ILE A 92 6.40 0.40 8.70
N THR A 93 6.86 0.85 9.87
CA THR A 93 7.93 0.18 10.63
C THR A 93 7.50 -1.20 11.09
N ARG A 94 6.31 -1.33 11.68
CA ARG A 94 5.75 -2.63 12.09
C ARG A 94 5.60 -3.59 10.92
N PHE A 95 5.16 -3.09 9.76
CA PHE A 95 5.08 -3.91 8.56
C PHE A 95 6.46 -4.28 8.00
N LYS A 96 7.41 -3.35 7.92
CA LYS A 96 8.74 -3.61 7.34
C LYS A 96 9.62 -4.50 8.20
N PHE A 97 9.55 -4.35 9.53
CA PHE A 97 10.52 -4.93 10.46
C PHE A 97 9.88 -5.81 11.53
N GLY A 98 8.62 -5.53 11.93
CA GLY A 98 7.91 -6.31 12.95
C GLY A 98 7.12 -7.51 12.40
N GLY A 99 7.16 -7.74 11.08
CA GLY A 99 6.40 -8.82 10.44
C GLY A 99 4.88 -8.65 10.53
N ASP A 100 4.40 -7.44 10.81
CA ASP A 100 2.99 -7.18 11.04
C ASP A 100 2.21 -7.11 9.71
N LEU A 101 1.73 -8.27 9.26
CA LEU A 101 0.93 -8.39 8.04
C LEU A 101 -0.43 -7.72 8.17
N ALA A 102 -0.95 -7.48 9.38
CA ALA A 102 -2.19 -6.72 9.56
C ALA A 102 -1.97 -5.25 9.19
N CYS A 103 -0.87 -4.64 9.65
CA CYS A 103 -0.43 -3.33 9.18
C CYS A 103 -0.25 -3.33 7.65
N GLY A 104 0.40 -4.36 7.10
CA GLY A 104 0.58 -4.53 5.65
C GLY A 104 -0.73 -4.53 4.87
N ARG A 105 -1.75 -5.28 5.33
CA ARG A 105 -3.08 -5.33 4.70
C ARG A 105 -3.79 -3.98 4.73
N VAL A 106 -3.74 -3.28 5.88
CA VAL A 106 -4.33 -1.94 6.03
C VAL A 106 -3.69 -0.95 5.06
N LEU A 107 -2.35 -0.87 5.06
CA LEU A 107 -1.59 0.04 4.20
C LEU A 107 -1.82 -0.25 2.71
N SER A 108 -1.77 -1.54 2.33
CA SER A 108 -1.97 -1.97 0.94
C SER A 108 -3.40 -1.70 0.47
N GLY A 109 -4.41 -1.93 1.32
CA GLY A 109 -5.81 -1.65 1.00
C GLY A 109 -6.08 -0.17 0.73
N LEU A 110 -5.53 0.70 1.58
CA LEU A 110 -5.64 2.16 1.43
C LEU A 110 -4.88 2.66 0.20
N LEU A 111 -3.69 2.12 -0.07
CA LEU A 111 -2.95 2.41 -1.30
C LEU A 111 -3.73 1.96 -2.54
N ALA A 112 -4.35 0.79 -2.51
CA ALA A 112 -5.16 0.29 -3.62
C ALA A 112 -6.37 1.18 -3.90
N GLU A 113 -7.06 1.65 -2.86
CA GLU A 113 -8.12 2.66 -3.01
C GLU A 113 -7.62 3.93 -3.69
N ARG A 114 -6.42 4.41 -3.33
CA ARG A 114 -5.82 5.57 -3.98
C ARG A 114 -5.46 5.32 -5.44
N VAL A 115 -4.90 4.16 -5.77
CA VAL A 115 -4.54 3.78 -7.14
C VAL A 115 -5.79 3.63 -8.00
N MET A 116 -6.85 2.98 -7.50
CA MET A 116 -8.12 2.85 -8.21
C MET A 116 -8.75 4.22 -8.49
N ALA A 117 -8.74 5.14 -7.52
CA ALA A 117 -9.23 6.50 -7.73
C ALA A 117 -8.40 7.24 -8.79
N ALA A 118 -7.06 7.10 -8.77
CA ALA A 118 -6.20 7.72 -9.78
C ALA A 118 -6.44 7.16 -11.19
N LEU A 119 -6.74 5.86 -11.32
CA LEU A 119 -7.12 5.23 -12.58
C LEU A 119 -8.48 5.73 -13.07
N ALA A 120 -9.48 5.79 -12.18
CA ALA A 120 -10.83 6.24 -12.51
C ALA A 120 -10.84 7.70 -12.99
N ASP A 121 -10.08 8.55 -12.30
CA ASP A 121 -9.92 9.98 -12.62
C ASP A 121 -8.96 10.22 -13.81
N ARG A 122 -8.41 9.15 -14.43
CA ARG A 122 -7.41 9.21 -15.50
C ARG A 122 -6.15 10.03 -15.15
N ARG A 123 -5.81 10.12 -13.86
CA ARG A 123 -4.57 10.76 -13.40
C ARG A 123 -3.33 9.91 -13.70
N ILE A 124 -3.51 8.60 -13.84
CA ILE A 124 -2.48 7.67 -14.29
C ILE A 124 -3.05 6.76 -15.38
N ALA A 125 -2.19 6.28 -16.28
CA ALA A 125 -2.55 5.23 -17.21
C ALA A 125 -2.66 3.88 -16.49
N ARG A 126 -3.56 3.01 -16.96
CA ARG A 126 -3.63 1.63 -16.48
C ARG A 126 -2.39 0.88 -16.99
N PRO A 127 -1.56 0.32 -16.09
CA PRO A 127 -0.42 -0.49 -16.52
C PRO A 127 -0.88 -1.87 -17.00
N ASP A 128 -0.05 -2.52 -17.82
CA ASP A 128 -0.31 -3.89 -18.27
C ASP A 128 0.13 -4.94 -17.24
N LEU A 129 1.08 -4.60 -16.36
CA LEU A 129 1.74 -5.54 -15.47
C LEU A 129 2.23 -4.85 -14.18
N LEU A 130 2.11 -5.55 -13.04
CA LEU A 130 2.72 -5.15 -11.77
C LEU A 130 4.02 -5.92 -11.54
N LEU A 131 5.11 -5.17 -11.31
CA LEU A 131 6.44 -5.71 -11.02
C LEU A 131 6.85 -5.33 -9.59
N PRO A 132 6.67 -6.22 -8.60
CA PRO A 132 7.13 -5.95 -7.24
C PRO A 132 8.66 -5.95 -7.19
N VAL A 133 9.24 -4.91 -6.59
CA VAL A 133 10.69 -4.83 -6.43
C VAL A 133 11.17 -5.96 -5.48
N PRO A 134 12.12 -6.81 -5.88
CA PRO A 134 12.59 -7.91 -5.06
C PRO A 134 13.45 -7.42 -3.89
N LEU A 135 13.32 -8.11 -2.75
CA LEU A 135 14.30 -8.03 -1.68
C LEU A 135 15.53 -8.88 -2.01
N HIS A 136 16.67 -8.49 -1.44
CA HIS A 136 17.84 -9.36 -1.45
C HIS A 136 17.57 -10.61 -0.60
N HIS A 137 18.09 -11.77 -1.01
CA HIS A 137 17.78 -13.07 -0.40
C HIS A 137 18.04 -13.11 1.12
N HIS A 138 19.10 -12.45 1.60
CA HIS A 138 19.39 -12.33 3.04
C HIS A 138 18.24 -11.65 3.80
N ARG A 139 17.76 -10.49 3.31
CA ARG A 139 16.65 -9.77 3.95
C ARG A 139 15.33 -10.53 3.85
N LEU A 140 15.13 -11.27 2.75
CA LEU A 140 13.96 -12.13 2.61
C LEU A 140 13.96 -13.24 3.66
N ARG A 141 15.13 -13.84 3.95
CA ARG A 141 15.29 -14.84 5.02
C ARG A 141 15.07 -14.24 6.41
N GLU A 142 15.62 -13.05 6.68
CA GLU A 142 15.43 -12.36 7.97
C GLU A 142 13.97 -11.99 8.24
N ARG A 143 13.27 -11.47 7.22
CA ARG A 143 11.93 -10.90 7.38
C ARG A 143 10.81 -11.89 7.07
N GLY A 144 11.10 -12.97 6.35
CA GLY A 144 10.13 -14.02 5.97
C GLY A 144 9.22 -13.68 4.78
N PHE A 145 9.16 -12.43 4.31
CA PHE A 145 8.30 -12.02 3.18
C PHE A 145 8.84 -10.77 2.46
N ASN A 146 8.33 -10.53 1.24
CA ASN A 146 8.61 -9.33 0.45
C ASN A 146 7.43 -8.35 0.55
N GLN A 147 7.63 -7.21 1.21
CA GLN A 147 6.60 -6.18 1.39
C GLN A 147 6.02 -5.68 0.05
N ALA A 148 6.87 -5.49 -0.96
CA ALA A 148 6.43 -5.03 -2.28
C ALA A 148 5.54 -6.07 -2.96
N LEU A 149 5.83 -7.36 -2.75
CA LEU A 149 5.00 -8.45 -3.25
C LEU A 149 3.64 -8.50 -2.53
N GLU A 150 3.60 -8.34 -1.21
CA GLU A 150 2.33 -8.33 -0.47
C GLU A 150 1.44 -7.15 -0.91
N ILE A 151 2.03 -5.97 -1.12
CA ILE A 151 1.33 -4.81 -1.69
C ILE A 151 0.84 -5.13 -3.12
N ALA A 152 1.71 -5.68 -3.97
CA ALA A 152 1.38 -5.99 -5.35
C ALA A 152 0.26 -7.04 -5.46
N ARG A 153 0.22 -8.05 -4.59
CA ARG A 153 -0.86 -9.06 -4.55
C ARG A 153 -2.22 -8.42 -4.35
N LEU A 154 -2.35 -7.53 -3.36
CA LEU A 154 -3.61 -6.85 -3.09
C LEU A 154 -3.98 -5.89 -4.23
N LEU A 155 -3.02 -5.13 -4.75
CA LEU A 155 -3.24 -4.24 -5.89
C LEU A 155 -3.66 -5.01 -7.15
N GLY A 156 -2.99 -6.11 -7.47
CA GLY A 156 -3.30 -6.94 -8.63
C GLY A 156 -4.70 -7.53 -8.55
N GLN A 157 -5.11 -7.99 -7.37
CA GLN A 157 -6.47 -8.44 -7.11
C GLN A 157 -7.50 -7.31 -7.30
N ARG A 158 -7.28 -6.13 -6.70
CA ARG A 158 -8.26 -5.03 -6.75
C ARG A 158 -8.34 -4.32 -8.11
N CYS A 159 -7.23 -4.22 -8.81
CA CYS A 159 -7.14 -3.54 -10.11
C CYS A 159 -7.25 -4.51 -11.30
N ALA A 160 -7.42 -5.81 -11.05
CA ALA A 160 -7.38 -6.88 -12.04
C ALA A 160 -6.13 -6.78 -12.94
N LEU A 161 -4.96 -6.69 -12.31
CA LEU A 161 -3.67 -6.58 -12.99
C LEU A 161 -2.83 -7.84 -12.73
N PRO A 162 -2.18 -8.39 -13.78
CA PRO A 162 -1.24 -9.48 -13.59
C PRO A 162 -0.02 -9.00 -12.79
N ILE A 163 0.62 -9.94 -12.09
CA ILE A 163 1.82 -9.69 -11.29
C ILE A 163 2.92 -10.62 -11.81
N CYS A 164 4.11 -10.08 -12.11
CA CYS A 164 5.27 -10.88 -12.49
C CYS A 164 6.44 -10.58 -11.56
N GLN A 165 6.98 -11.61 -10.92
CA GLN A 165 8.06 -11.49 -9.93
C GLN A 165 9.45 -11.76 -10.51
N GLU A 166 9.50 -12.34 -11.71
CA GLU A 166 10.72 -12.93 -12.29
C GLU A 166 11.52 -11.95 -13.16
N VAL A 167 10.90 -10.83 -13.56
CA VAL A 167 11.51 -9.82 -14.43
C VAL A 167 12.62 -9.04 -13.71
N LEU A 168 12.47 -8.81 -12.41
CA LEU A 168 13.42 -8.01 -11.62
C LEU A 168 14.29 -8.94 -10.76
N GLN A 169 15.60 -8.70 -10.76
CA GLN A 169 16.55 -9.39 -9.89
C GLN A 169 17.37 -8.40 -9.08
N ARG A 170 17.53 -8.68 -7.77
CA ARG A 170 18.38 -7.87 -6.89
C ARG A 170 19.69 -8.58 -6.62
N HIS A 171 20.72 -8.22 -7.40
CA HIS A 171 22.06 -8.81 -7.29
C HIS A 171 22.90 -8.24 -6.14
N GLN A 172 22.72 -6.96 -5.79
CA GLN A 172 23.57 -6.29 -4.80
C GLN A 172 22.89 -6.16 -3.43
N ILE A 173 23.67 -6.47 -2.39
CA ILE A 173 23.36 -6.09 -1.02
C ILE A 173 23.70 -4.62 -0.86
N THR A 174 22.68 -3.78 -0.73
CA THR A 174 22.88 -2.42 -0.26
C THR A 174 22.60 -2.38 1.24
N ALA A 175 23.24 -1.46 1.96
CA ALA A 175 22.83 -1.14 3.33
C ALA A 175 21.32 -0.79 3.36
N ALA A 176 20.68 -1.03 4.50
CA ALA A 176 19.32 -0.55 4.69
C ALA A 176 19.34 0.98 4.65
N GLN A 177 18.55 1.58 3.76
CA GLN A 177 18.23 3.00 3.85
C GLN A 177 17.17 3.14 4.96
N SER A 178 17.64 3.41 6.17
CA SER A 178 16.79 3.80 7.30
C SER A 178 16.65 5.33 7.29
N GLY A 179 15.41 5.80 7.29
CA GLY A 179 15.02 7.21 7.39
C GLY A 179 13.80 7.33 8.28
#